data_AF-A0A7S3EGK8-F1
#
_entry.id   AF-A0A7S3EGK8-F1
#
_cell.length_a   1.000
_cell.length_b   1.000
_cell.length_c   1.000
_cell.angle_alpha   90.00
_cell.angle_beta   90.00
_cell.angle_gamma   90.00
#
_symmetry.space_group_name_H-M   'P 1'
#
loop_
_entity.id
_entity.type
_entity.pdbx_description
1 polymer ?
#
loop_
_entity_poly.entity_id
_entity_poly.type
_entity_poly.pdbx_seq_one_letter_code
_entity_poly.pdbx_strand_id
1 'polypeptide(L)'
;KMLCFISTWDISRSLLCSVRKSKALHEHASTRKKGGFRYRETNGERRYSGSGGLLSREMSQSSDSNQARNSGHEPFVDEEYPGTATVRLRSVHERIEQLSQQDLSGSWDEVRRKLLWAGGLRDLPDARPGAGYTGHSFNDYNHCDLTTMRDDEADNENEGRVEGMAWSNQLGPGIKIASLPELGAGGSWSTCMIGCNKEPPQDVAHVQFRSRIAFKLVWIPSTFTSFVLVDDAGNLLATGHPKGTLPPIDERRTNFRVVQGSKFATAAADLAD
;
A
#
# COMPACT_ATOMS: atom_id res chain seq x y z
N LYS A 1 -19.66 31.58 -21.32
CA LYS A 1 -20.09 31.32 -19.92
C LYS A 1 -20.28 29.82 -19.72
N MET A 2 -19.21 29.12 -19.32
CA MET A 2 -19.23 28.03 -18.33
C MET A 2 -17.78 27.60 -18.13
N LEU A 3 -17.33 27.67 -16.88
CA LEU A 3 -15.96 27.44 -16.42
C LEU A 3 -15.67 25.94 -16.31
N CYS A 4 -14.51 25.52 -16.83
CA CYS A 4 -13.95 24.20 -16.64
C CYS A 4 -12.91 24.29 -15.52
N PHE A 5 -13.11 23.53 -14.43
CA PHE A 5 -12.16 23.42 -13.33
C PHE A 5 -11.01 22.48 -13.76
N ILE A 6 -9.83 23.07 -13.97
CA ILE A 6 -8.57 22.37 -14.15
C ILE A 6 -7.91 22.29 -12.77
N SER A 7 -7.72 21.09 -12.21
CA SER A 7 -6.89 20.89 -11.02
C SER A 7 -5.46 20.57 -11.46
N THR A 8 -4.68 21.61 -11.74
CA THR A 8 -3.23 21.57 -11.84
C THR A 8 -2.64 21.66 -10.44
N TRP A 9 -2.05 20.58 -9.93
CA TRP A 9 -1.10 20.67 -8.81
C TRP A 9 0.31 20.65 -9.40
N ASP A 10 0.81 21.87 -9.58
CA ASP A 10 2.09 22.25 -10.16
C ASP A 10 3.18 22.10 -9.10
N ILE A 11 4.09 21.13 -9.30
CA ILE A 11 5.31 20.94 -8.51
C ILE A 11 6.33 21.96 -9.00
N SER A 12 6.12 23.23 -8.63
CA SER A 12 7.05 24.32 -8.92
C SER A 12 7.06 25.33 -7.77
N ARG A 13 7.42 24.92 -6.54
CA ARG A 13 7.68 25.86 -5.41
C ARG A 13 8.34 25.23 -4.17
N SER A 14 9.45 24.51 -4.31
CA SER A 14 10.30 24.14 -3.13
C SER A 14 11.71 24.75 -3.15
N LEU A 15 12.06 25.57 -4.15
CA LEU A 15 13.29 26.37 -4.13
C LEU A 15 12.92 27.83 -3.85
N LEU A 16 13.01 28.23 -2.57
CA LEU A 16 13.18 29.60 -2.02
C LEU A 16 12.41 29.75 -0.70
N CYS A 17 13.05 29.45 0.45
CA CYS A 17 13.20 30.42 1.53
C CYS A 17 14.07 29.85 2.66
N SER A 18 15.29 30.35 2.75
CA SER A 18 16.14 30.24 3.93
C SER A 18 16.07 31.55 4.72
N VAL A 19 16.13 31.43 6.04
CA VAL A 19 16.48 32.45 7.06
C VAL A 19 15.40 33.46 7.51
N ARG A 20 15.31 33.58 8.86
CA ARG A 20 14.71 34.64 9.73
C ARG A 20 13.26 34.33 10.16
N LYS A 21 12.86 34.38 11.44
CA LYS A 21 13.35 35.09 12.64
C LYS A 21 12.76 34.46 13.91
N SER A 22 13.50 34.59 15.00
CA SER A 22 13.15 34.17 16.36
C SER A 22 12.34 35.24 17.12
N LYS A 23 11.64 34.79 18.18
CA LYS A 23 11.18 35.48 19.42
C LYS A 23 9.76 36.10 19.54
N ALA A 24 9.18 35.77 20.71
CA ALA A 24 8.28 36.52 21.61
C ALA A 24 6.76 36.52 21.29
N LEU A 25 5.82 36.50 22.25
CA LEU A 25 5.76 36.40 23.73
C LEU A 25 4.27 36.24 24.14
N HIS A 26 4.06 35.57 25.29
CA HIS A 26 3.03 35.68 26.35
C HIS A 26 1.54 36.12 26.15
N GLU A 27 0.70 35.37 26.90
CA GLU A 27 -0.47 35.77 27.73
C GLU A 27 -1.85 36.05 27.11
N HIS A 28 -2.85 35.23 27.47
CA HIS A 28 -3.83 35.56 28.53
C HIS A 28 -4.77 34.39 28.88
N ALA A 29 -5.18 34.37 30.16
CA ALA A 29 -5.96 33.33 30.83
C ALA A 29 -7.47 33.66 30.99
N SER A 30 -8.20 32.71 31.59
CA SER A 30 -9.51 32.83 32.31
C SER A 30 -10.78 32.65 31.44
N THR A 31 -11.82 31.88 31.79
CA THR A 31 -12.50 31.64 33.08
C THR A 31 -13.43 30.39 33.07
N ARG A 32 -13.75 29.93 34.30
CA ARG A 32 -14.67 28.86 34.81
C ARG A 32 -16.14 28.85 34.34
N LYS A 33 -16.79 27.66 34.44
CA LYS A 33 -17.99 27.28 35.29
C LYS A 33 -18.41 25.83 34.93
N LYS A 34 -18.38 24.80 35.79
CA LYS A 34 -19.20 24.36 36.96
C LYS A 34 -20.72 24.12 36.73
N GLY A 35 -21.13 22.86 36.92
CA GLY A 35 -22.49 22.34 37.19
C GLY A 35 -22.63 20.92 36.60
N GLY A 36 -22.93 19.79 37.26
CA GLY A 36 -23.48 19.50 38.58
C GLY A 36 -24.96 19.12 38.51
N PHE A 37 -25.32 17.82 38.52
CA PHE A 37 -26.56 17.16 39.04
C PHE A 37 -26.63 15.71 38.49
N ARG A 38 -26.49 14.62 39.27
CA ARG A 38 -27.37 13.89 40.24
C ARG A 38 -28.35 12.86 39.63
N TYR A 39 -28.26 11.66 40.22
CA TYR A 39 -28.94 10.37 40.04
C TYR A 39 -30.48 10.35 39.95
N ARG A 40 -31.04 9.32 39.30
CA ARG A 40 -32.23 8.58 39.77
C ARG A 40 -32.33 7.17 39.18
N GLU A 41 -32.39 6.17 40.05
CA GLU A 41 -32.83 4.79 39.76
C GLU A 41 -34.36 4.72 39.65
N THR A 42 -34.88 3.76 38.88
CA THR A 42 -36.08 2.98 39.24
C THR A 42 -36.06 1.60 38.56
N ASN A 43 -36.25 0.57 39.39
CA ASN A 43 -36.50 -0.83 39.03
C ASN A 43 -37.86 -1.05 38.33
N GLY A 44 -37.94 -2.11 37.53
CA GLY A 44 -39.19 -2.65 37.00
C GLY A 44 -39.05 -4.13 36.64
N GLU A 45 -39.48 -5.00 37.55
CA GLU A 45 -39.56 -6.45 37.40
C GLU A 45 -40.49 -6.89 36.25
N ARG A 46 -40.17 -8.02 35.62
CA ARG A 46 -41.21 -8.89 35.05
C ARG A 46 -40.78 -10.36 35.14
N ARG A 47 -41.50 -11.12 35.97
CA ARG A 47 -41.45 -12.58 36.10
C ARG A 47 -42.09 -13.23 34.87
N TYR A 48 -41.51 -14.35 34.42
CA TYR A 48 -42.27 -15.42 33.76
C TYR A 48 -41.75 -16.77 34.23
N SER A 49 -42.67 -17.56 34.77
CA SER A 49 -42.56 -18.94 35.22
C SER A 49 -42.62 -19.91 34.04
N GLY A 50 -41.90 -21.04 34.12
CA GLY A 50 -42.07 -22.14 33.16
C GLY A 50 -41.17 -23.34 33.43
N SER A 51 -41.62 -24.20 34.35
CA SER A 51 -41.58 -25.68 34.31
C SER A 51 -40.46 -26.41 33.54
N GLY A 52 -39.69 -27.22 34.28
CA GLY A 52 -38.73 -28.18 33.74
C GLY A 52 -39.34 -29.48 33.21
N GLY A 53 -38.49 -30.29 32.58
CA GLY A 53 -38.80 -31.66 32.18
C GLY A 53 -37.93 -32.22 31.05
N LEU A 54 -36.84 -32.91 31.44
CA LEU A 54 -36.25 -34.11 30.82
C LEU A 54 -36.37 -34.31 29.31
N LEU A 55 -35.25 -34.17 28.59
CA LEU A 55 -34.93 -34.99 27.42
C LEU A 55 -33.42 -35.25 27.33
N SER A 56 -33.02 -36.48 27.63
CA SER A 56 -31.72 -37.04 27.29
C SER A 56 -31.61 -37.20 25.77
N ARG A 57 -30.59 -36.59 25.17
CA ARG A 57 -30.07 -37.01 23.87
C ARG A 57 -28.62 -36.56 23.73
N GLU A 58 -27.71 -37.48 24.01
CA GLU A 58 -26.30 -37.36 23.65
C GLU A 58 -26.19 -37.33 22.12
N MET A 59 -25.74 -36.20 21.59
CA MET A 59 -25.18 -36.09 20.25
C MET A 59 -23.76 -35.55 20.42
N SER A 60 -22.81 -36.48 20.50
CA SER A 60 -21.39 -36.20 20.38
C SER A 60 -21.11 -35.66 18.97
N GLN A 61 -21.11 -34.34 18.83
CA GLN A 61 -20.64 -33.66 17.63
C GLN A 61 -19.12 -33.65 17.64
N SER A 62 -18.56 -34.40 16.69
CA SER A 62 -17.18 -34.32 16.24
C SER A 62 -16.78 -32.87 16.02
N SER A 63 -15.85 -32.38 16.83
CA SER A 63 -15.25 -31.06 16.72
C SER A 63 -13.73 -31.17 16.85
N ASP A 64 -13.12 -31.98 15.98
CA ASP A 64 -11.67 -32.08 15.84
C ASP A 64 -11.29 -32.08 14.36
N SER A 65 -11.52 -30.95 13.71
CA SER A 65 -10.97 -30.67 12.38
C SER A 65 -10.98 -29.17 12.09
N ASN A 66 -10.32 -28.37 12.94
CA ASN A 66 -9.87 -27.03 12.52
C ASN A 66 -8.74 -26.42 13.37
N GLN A 67 -7.89 -27.24 13.99
CA GLN A 67 -6.52 -26.80 14.27
C GLN A 67 -5.68 -26.99 13.00
N ALA A 68 -5.98 -26.16 12.01
CA ALA A 68 -5.09 -25.94 10.88
C ALA A 68 -3.76 -25.41 11.41
N ARG A 69 -2.78 -26.30 11.50
CA ARG A 69 -1.36 -26.09 11.16
C ARG A 69 -0.88 -24.63 11.21
N ASN A 70 -0.90 -24.03 12.39
CA ASN A 70 -0.09 -22.84 12.65
C ASN A 70 1.26 -23.35 13.17
N SER A 71 2.06 -23.92 12.26
CA SER A 71 3.46 -24.24 12.57
C SER A 71 4.15 -22.92 12.88
N GLY A 72 4.51 -22.72 14.14
CA GLY A 72 5.21 -21.55 14.67
C GLY A 72 6.63 -21.40 14.11
N HIS A 73 6.73 -21.20 12.81
CA HIS A 73 7.91 -20.63 12.19
C HIS A 73 7.80 -19.12 12.43
N GLU A 74 8.63 -18.62 13.35
CA GLU A 74 8.90 -17.19 13.42
C GLU A 74 9.16 -16.67 12.01
N PRO A 75 8.49 -15.58 11.57
CA PRO A 75 8.63 -15.08 10.22
C PRO A 75 10.10 -14.77 9.96
N PHE A 76 10.66 -15.41 8.93
CA PHE A 76 12.03 -15.17 8.47
C PHE A 76 12.27 -13.67 8.30
N VAL A 77 13.30 -13.13 8.93
CA VAL A 77 13.70 -11.72 8.79
C VAL A 77 14.73 -11.64 7.68
N ASP A 78 14.47 -10.78 6.68
CA ASP A 78 15.46 -10.48 5.65
C ASP A 78 16.56 -9.60 6.26
N GLU A 79 17.80 -10.08 6.28
CA GLU A 79 18.91 -9.37 6.92
C GLU A 79 19.28 -8.07 6.19
N GLU A 80 19.08 -8.01 4.86
CA GLU A 80 19.38 -6.84 4.04
C GLU A 80 18.25 -5.80 4.17
N TYR A 81 17.00 -6.27 4.16
CA TYR A 81 15.79 -5.44 4.26
C TYR A 81 14.90 -5.92 5.41
N PRO A 82 15.29 -5.64 6.68
CA PRO A 82 14.61 -6.19 7.85
C PRO A 82 13.18 -5.67 8.05
N GLY A 83 12.80 -4.60 7.35
CA GLY A 83 11.44 -4.11 7.34
C GLY A 83 10.49 -4.89 6.44
N THR A 84 10.99 -5.87 5.68
CA THR A 84 10.18 -6.71 4.79
C THR A 84 9.22 -7.62 5.58
N ALA A 85 7.94 -7.56 5.25
CA ALA A 85 6.99 -8.58 5.69
C ALA A 85 7.10 -9.82 4.78
N THR A 86 8.04 -10.71 5.08
CA THR A 86 8.47 -11.81 4.19
C THR A 86 7.36 -12.82 3.87
N VAL A 87 6.50 -13.14 4.84
CA VAL A 87 5.31 -14.00 4.62
C VAL A 87 4.37 -13.33 3.61
N ARG A 88 4.11 -12.03 3.78
CA ARG A 88 3.26 -11.25 2.88
C ARG A 88 3.87 -11.10 1.49
N LEU A 89 5.19 -10.89 1.40
CA LEU A 89 5.92 -10.87 0.13
C LEU A 89 5.72 -12.18 -0.64
N ARG A 90 5.88 -13.33 0.03
CA ARG A 90 5.64 -14.65 -0.59
C ARG A 90 4.21 -14.79 -1.07
N SER A 91 3.21 -14.42 -0.26
CA SER A 91 1.81 -14.47 -0.68
C SER A 91 1.50 -13.56 -1.87
N VAL A 92 2.20 -12.42 -2.01
CA VAL A 92 2.11 -11.59 -3.21
C VAL A 92 2.67 -12.32 -4.44
N HIS A 93 3.85 -12.94 -4.34
CA HIS A 93 4.43 -13.72 -5.43
C HIS A 93 3.52 -14.90 -5.83
N GLU A 94 2.98 -15.65 -4.86
CA GLU A 94 2.02 -16.72 -5.11
C GLU A 94 0.76 -16.22 -5.83
N ARG A 95 0.29 -14.98 -5.57
CA ARG A 95 -0.84 -14.39 -6.30
C ARG A 95 -0.46 -13.94 -7.71
N ILE A 96 0.74 -13.41 -7.92
CA ILE A 96 1.22 -13.05 -9.26
C ILE A 96 1.31 -14.30 -10.14
N GLU A 97 1.83 -15.40 -9.62
CA GLU A 97 1.89 -16.70 -10.33
C GLU A 97 0.52 -17.23 -10.74
N GLN A 98 -0.55 -16.85 -10.02
CA GLN A 98 -1.92 -17.21 -10.37
C GLN A 98 -2.52 -16.34 -11.48
N LEU A 99 -1.92 -15.19 -11.80
CA LEU A 99 -2.41 -14.31 -12.86
C LEU A 99 -1.99 -14.84 -14.23
N SER A 100 -2.97 -15.14 -15.07
CA SER A 100 -2.71 -15.52 -16.46
C SER A 100 -2.32 -14.32 -17.32
N GLN A 101 -1.76 -14.58 -18.50
CA GLN A 101 -1.52 -13.52 -19.49
C GLN A 101 -2.81 -12.77 -19.87
N GLN A 102 -3.95 -13.45 -19.90
CA GLN A 102 -5.25 -12.85 -20.16
C GLN A 102 -5.66 -11.91 -19.02
N ASP A 103 -5.33 -12.25 -17.79
CA ASP A 103 -5.60 -11.41 -16.63
C ASP A 103 -4.86 -10.07 -16.70
N LEU A 104 -3.65 -10.07 -17.25
CA LEU A 104 -2.77 -8.91 -17.40
C LEU A 104 -2.89 -8.19 -18.75
N SER A 105 -3.77 -8.64 -19.64
CA SER A 105 -3.94 -8.08 -21.00
C SER A 105 -5.39 -7.65 -21.31
N GLY A 106 -6.21 -7.50 -20.27
CA GLY A 106 -7.58 -6.97 -20.35
C GLY A 106 -7.64 -5.45 -20.45
N SER A 107 -8.78 -4.86 -20.07
CA SER A 107 -8.85 -3.41 -19.88
C SER A 107 -7.95 -2.98 -18.73
N TRP A 108 -7.31 -1.82 -18.86
CA TRP A 108 -6.37 -1.34 -17.86
C TRP A 108 -6.97 -1.24 -16.45
N ASP A 109 -8.22 -0.78 -16.32
CA ASP A 109 -8.90 -0.71 -15.02
C ASP A 109 -9.00 -2.08 -14.32
N GLU A 110 -9.28 -3.16 -15.08
CA GLU A 110 -9.33 -4.52 -14.54
C GLU A 110 -7.93 -5.07 -14.25
N VAL A 111 -6.96 -4.79 -15.13
CA VAL A 111 -5.57 -5.19 -14.92
C VAL A 111 -5.04 -4.54 -13.63
N ARG A 112 -5.26 -3.24 -13.44
CA ARG A 112 -4.88 -2.51 -12.22
C ARG A 112 -5.56 -3.09 -10.99
N ARG A 113 -6.86 -3.42 -11.04
CA ARG A 113 -7.55 -4.10 -9.94
C ARG A 113 -6.89 -5.43 -9.57
N LYS A 114 -6.46 -6.21 -10.56
CA LYS A 114 -5.76 -7.48 -10.33
C LYS A 114 -4.36 -7.28 -9.77
N LEU A 115 -3.63 -6.25 -10.20
CA LEU A 115 -2.34 -5.88 -9.61
C LEU A 115 -2.49 -5.48 -8.13
N LEU A 116 -3.51 -4.68 -7.80
CA LEU A 116 -3.82 -4.34 -6.40
C LEU A 116 -4.17 -5.59 -5.58
N TRP A 117 -5.04 -6.44 -6.10
CA TRP A 117 -5.39 -7.70 -5.44
C TRP A 117 -4.17 -8.59 -5.22
N ALA A 118 -3.34 -8.79 -6.25
CA ALA A 118 -2.13 -9.60 -6.13
C ALA A 118 -1.19 -9.02 -5.09
N GLY A 119 -1.09 -7.69 -5.05
CA GLY A 119 -0.29 -6.97 -4.07
C GLY A 119 -0.82 -6.89 -2.64
N GLY A 120 -2.03 -7.40 -2.39
CA GLY A 120 -2.65 -7.29 -1.07
C GLY A 120 -3.19 -5.90 -0.74
N LEU A 121 -3.65 -5.17 -1.77
CA LEU A 121 -4.28 -3.85 -1.65
C LEU A 121 -5.75 -3.90 -2.06
N ARG A 122 -6.57 -3.12 -1.35
CA ARG A 122 -7.95 -2.80 -1.73
C ARG A 122 -7.96 -1.78 -2.86
N ASP A 123 -8.94 -1.89 -3.75
CA ASP A 123 -9.22 -0.85 -4.74
C ASP A 123 -10.07 0.25 -4.10
N LEU A 124 -9.43 1.36 -3.76
CA LEU A 124 -10.02 2.53 -3.10
C LEU A 124 -9.75 3.78 -3.95
N PRO A 125 -10.28 3.84 -5.20
CA PRO A 125 -9.96 4.88 -6.16
C PRO A 125 -10.58 6.24 -5.83
N ASP A 126 -11.51 6.31 -4.89
CA ASP A 126 -12.20 7.54 -4.50
C ASP A 126 -11.93 7.93 -3.03
N ALA A 127 -11.06 7.18 -2.34
CA ALA A 127 -10.69 7.51 -0.98
C ALA A 127 -9.90 8.83 -0.93
N ARG A 128 -10.02 9.56 0.19
CA ARG A 128 -9.27 10.81 0.39
C ARG A 128 -7.80 10.51 0.66
N PRO A 129 -6.87 11.44 0.36
CA PRO A 129 -5.49 11.32 0.82
C PRO A 129 -5.41 11.03 2.32
N GLY A 130 -4.56 10.08 2.71
CA GLY A 130 -4.43 9.58 4.08
C GLY A 130 -5.48 8.54 4.52
N ALA A 131 -6.55 8.31 3.73
CA ALA A 131 -7.59 7.33 4.01
C ALA A 131 -7.44 6.04 3.17
N GLY A 132 -6.22 5.70 2.76
CA GLY A 132 -5.94 4.52 1.95
C GLY A 132 -6.24 4.69 0.45
N TYR A 133 -6.13 5.91 -0.09
CA TYR A 133 -6.27 6.17 -1.52
C TYR A 133 -5.26 5.37 -2.35
N THR A 134 -5.75 4.39 -3.12
CA THR A 134 -4.93 3.58 -4.04
C THR A 134 -5.12 4.00 -5.50
N GLY A 135 -5.93 5.04 -5.78
CA GLY A 135 -6.25 5.48 -7.15
C GLY A 135 -5.04 5.81 -8.04
N HIS A 136 -3.92 6.26 -7.44
CA HIS A 136 -2.68 6.53 -8.17
C HIS A 136 -1.81 5.30 -8.40
N SER A 137 -2.03 4.20 -7.66
CA SER A 137 -1.18 3.00 -7.74
C SER A 137 -1.16 2.48 -9.17
N PHE A 138 0.05 2.40 -9.74
CA PHE A 138 0.33 2.00 -11.13
C PHE A 138 -0.24 2.92 -12.22
N ASN A 139 -0.95 4.00 -11.88
CA ASN A 139 -1.58 4.93 -12.82
C ASN A 139 -0.71 6.14 -13.18
N ASP A 140 0.40 6.34 -12.49
CA ASP A 140 1.40 7.35 -12.78
C ASP A 140 2.80 6.71 -12.91
N TYR A 141 3.81 7.51 -13.22
CA TYR A 141 5.16 7.03 -13.42
C TYR A 141 5.87 6.60 -12.14
N ASN A 142 5.39 7.03 -10.97
CA ASN A 142 6.15 7.05 -9.73
C ASN A 142 5.71 5.97 -8.74
N HIS A 143 4.40 5.75 -8.58
CA HIS A 143 3.82 4.80 -7.62
C HIS A 143 3.70 3.40 -8.24
N CYS A 144 4.84 2.87 -8.69
CA CYS A 144 4.92 1.59 -9.40
C CYS A 144 5.56 0.46 -8.60
N ASP A 145 6.02 0.73 -7.38
CA ASP A 145 6.68 -0.24 -6.51
C ASP A 145 5.68 -0.78 -5.51
N LEU A 146 5.33 -2.06 -5.61
CA LEU A 146 4.56 -2.69 -4.56
C LEU A 146 5.50 -3.22 -3.47
N THR A 147 5.39 -2.62 -2.29
CA THR A 147 6.20 -2.96 -1.11
C THR A 147 5.35 -3.69 -0.08
N THR A 148 5.93 -4.69 0.59
CA THR A 148 5.32 -5.37 1.73
C THR A 148 6.15 -5.09 2.99
N MET A 149 5.62 -4.31 3.91
CA MET A 149 6.37 -3.90 5.11
C MET A 149 5.76 -4.47 6.38
N ARG A 150 6.59 -4.69 7.38
CA ARG A 150 6.16 -5.08 8.72
C ARG A 150 5.32 -3.98 9.37
N ASP A 151 4.53 -4.34 10.37
CA ASP A 151 3.59 -3.41 11.02
C ASP A 151 4.29 -2.24 11.73
N ASP A 152 5.46 -2.49 12.32
CA ASP A 152 6.33 -1.49 12.95
C ASP A 152 6.89 -0.48 11.95
N GLU A 153 7.17 -0.91 10.73
CA GLU A 153 7.68 -0.06 9.66
C GLU A 153 6.58 0.73 8.94
N ALA A 154 5.33 0.26 8.98
CA ALA A 154 4.21 0.90 8.28
C ALA A 154 3.94 2.34 8.77
N ASP A 155 4.24 2.63 10.03
CA ASP A 155 4.09 3.97 10.62
C ASP A 155 5.35 4.85 10.48
N ASN A 156 6.43 4.36 9.84
CA ASN A 156 7.67 5.13 9.66
C ASN A 156 7.46 6.39 8.83
N GLU A 157 8.10 7.48 9.24
CA GLU A 157 8.22 8.69 8.43
C GLU A 157 9.50 8.67 7.59
N ASN A 158 9.46 9.31 6.42
CA ASN A 158 10.64 9.45 5.56
C ASN A 158 11.75 10.30 6.23
N GLU A 159 11.41 11.27 7.08
CA GLU A 159 12.37 12.17 7.77
C GLU A 159 13.34 12.87 6.80
N GLY A 160 12.90 13.11 5.57
CA GLY A 160 13.72 13.70 4.50
C GLY A 160 14.83 12.79 3.96
N ARG A 161 14.84 11.49 4.29
CA ARG A 161 15.83 10.52 3.81
C ARG A 161 15.71 10.25 2.31
N VAL A 162 14.50 10.32 1.76
CA VAL A 162 14.23 10.22 0.32
C VAL A 162 14.13 11.61 -0.29
N GLU A 163 15.01 11.89 -1.25
CA GLU A 163 15.06 13.15 -2.00
C GLU A 163 13.76 13.37 -2.79
N GLY A 164 13.18 14.57 -2.68
CA GLY A 164 11.95 14.94 -3.37
C GLY A 164 10.64 14.53 -2.68
N MET A 165 10.71 13.83 -1.55
CA MET A 165 9.53 13.41 -0.79
C MET A 165 9.27 14.30 0.43
N ALA A 166 8.01 14.44 0.83
CA ALA A 166 7.62 15.19 2.02
C ALA A 166 8.29 14.63 3.29
N TRP A 167 8.73 15.52 4.18
CA TRP A 167 9.43 15.17 5.41
C TRP A 167 8.59 14.29 6.33
N SER A 168 7.34 14.69 6.57
CA SER A 168 6.33 13.96 7.34
C SER A 168 5.33 13.32 6.37
N ASN A 169 5.38 11.99 6.23
CA ASN A 169 4.41 11.26 5.43
C ASN A 169 3.86 10.09 6.25
N GLN A 170 2.80 10.35 7.02
CA GLN A 170 2.15 9.36 7.88
C GLN A 170 1.28 8.44 7.03
N LEU A 171 1.93 7.50 6.35
CA LEU A 171 1.29 6.53 5.46
C LEU A 171 0.60 5.41 6.24
N GLY A 172 1.02 5.13 7.48
CA GLY A 172 0.58 4.00 8.30
C GLY A 172 -0.94 3.79 8.38
N PRO A 173 -1.76 4.80 8.70
CA PRO A 173 -3.21 4.65 8.69
C PRO A 173 -3.76 4.25 7.31
N GLY A 174 -3.24 4.86 6.24
CA GLY A 174 -3.65 4.55 4.87
C GLY A 174 -3.25 3.12 4.46
N ILE A 175 -2.04 2.71 4.81
CA ILE A 175 -1.52 1.35 4.59
C ILE A 175 -2.41 0.33 5.29
N LYS A 176 -2.72 0.54 6.57
CA LYS A 176 -3.58 -0.36 7.36
C LYS A 176 -4.99 -0.48 6.77
N ILE A 177 -5.56 0.65 6.31
CA ILE A 177 -6.90 0.67 5.69
C ILE A 177 -6.92 -0.06 4.35
N ALA A 178 -5.91 0.18 3.51
CA ALA A 178 -5.86 -0.38 2.16
C ALA A 178 -5.36 -1.83 2.13
N SER A 179 -4.63 -2.29 3.15
CA SER A 179 -4.07 -3.63 3.18
C SER A 179 -5.16 -4.71 3.33
N LEU A 180 -5.02 -5.76 2.54
CA LEU A 180 -5.79 -6.99 2.68
C LEU A 180 -5.14 -7.86 3.78
N PRO A 181 -5.87 -8.22 4.85
CA PRO A 181 -5.29 -8.94 5.98
C PRO A 181 -4.95 -10.40 5.67
N GLU A 182 -5.57 -10.99 4.64
CA GLU A 182 -5.40 -12.41 4.34
C GLU A 182 -4.04 -12.78 3.70
N LEU A 183 -3.19 -11.80 3.36
CA LEU A 183 -1.80 -12.05 2.92
C LEU A 183 -0.82 -12.12 4.11
N GLY A 184 -1.30 -12.03 5.35
CA GLY A 184 -0.48 -12.11 6.56
C GLY A 184 -0.22 -10.76 7.22
N ALA A 185 0.58 -10.79 8.29
CA ALA A 185 0.92 -9.61 9.09
C ALA A 185 1.66 -8.52 8.28
N GLY A 186 1.72 -7.30 8.82
CA GLY A 186 2.24 -6.14 8.10
C GLY A 186 1.23 -5.51 7.14
N GLY A 187 1.75 -4.63 6.28
CA GLY A 187 0.98 -3.95 5.26
C GLY A 187 1.53 -4.14 3.85
N SER A 188 0.73 -3.74 2.87
CA SER A 188 1.13 -3.55 1.47
C SER A 188 0.94 -2.09 1.08
N TRP A 189 1.78 -1.56 0.18
CA TRP A 189 1.60 -0.22 -0.37
C TRP A 189 2.28 -0.05 -1.73
N SER A 190 1.74 0.84 -2.58
CA SER A 190 2.44 1.30 -3.79
C SER A 190 3.30 2.51 -3.45
N THR A 191 4.61 2.36 -3.47
CA THR A 191 5.58 3.37 -3.08
C THR A 191 6.22 4.06 -4.29
N CYS A 192 6.81 5.24 -4.06
CA CYS A 192 7.50 6.02 -5.08
C CYS A 192 8.81 5.34 -5.46
N MET A 193 9.05 5.21 -6.77
CA MET A 193 10.23 4.54 -7.33
C MET A 193 11.41 5.48 -7.64
N ILE A 194 11.28 6.79 -7.42
CA ILE A 194 12.39 7.75 -7.61
C ILE A 194 13.60 7.32 -6.77
N GLY A 195 14.76 7.21 -7.41
CA GLY A 195 16.00 6.74 -6.76
C GLY A 195 16.25 5.24 -6.91
N CYS A 196 15.33 4.47 -7.51
CA CYS A 196 15.50 3.02 -7.73
C CYS A 196 16.60 2.66 -8.74
N ASN A 197 17.18 3.65 -9.44
CA ASN A 197 18.30 3.46 -10.36
C ASN A 197 19.68 3.71 -9.74
N LYS A 198 19.74 3.92 -8.43
CA LYS A 198 20.97 4.00 -7.66
C LYS A 198 21.36 2.62 -7.12
N GLU A 199 22.61 2.49 -6.70
CA GLU A 199 23.14 1.27 -6.06
C GLU A 199 23.79 1.65 -4.71
N PRO A 200 23.22 1.22 -3.56
CA PRO A 200 21.93 0.54 -3.43
C PRO A 200 20.74 1.46 -3.79
N PRO A 201 19.57 0.90 -4.15
CA PRO A 201 18.37 1.69 -4.47
C PRO A 201 18.03 2.69 -3.36
N GLN A 202 17.64 3.91 -3.76
CA GLN A 202 17.32 5.02 -2.86
C GLN A 202 15.82 5.39 -2.88
N ASP A 203 14.98 4.47 -3.36
CA ASP A 203 13.53 4.67 -3.41
C ASP A 203 12.86 4.49 -2.03
N VAL A 204 11.56 4.78 -1.96
CA VAL A 204 10.80 4.77 -0.71
C VAL A 204 10.74 3.37 -0.09
N ALA A 205 10.64 2.32 -0.89
CA ALA A 205 10.59 0.94 -0.39
C ALA A 205 11.87 0.60 0.40
N HIS A 206 13.02 0.87 -0.20
CA HIS A 206 14.32 0.51 0.34
C HIS A 206 14.75 1.44 1.49
N VAL A 207 14.46 2.74 1.41
CA VAL A 207 14.97 3.73 2.39
C VAL A 207 14.02 3.92 3.57
N GLN A 208 12.73 4.16 3.32
CA GLN A 208 11.77 4.48 4.38
C GLN A 208 11.29 3.22 5.10
N PHE A 209 10.94 2.19 4.33
CA PHE A 209 10.38 0.94 4.87
C PHE A 209 11.42 -0.16 5.05
N ARG A 210 12.66 0.04 4.57
CA ARG A 210 13.73 -0.97 4.61
C ARG A 210 13.21 -2.33 4.16
N SER A 211 12.42 -2.32 3.09
CA SER A 211 11.65 -3.46 2.62
C SER A 211 11.94 -3.72 1.16
N ARG A 212 11.96 -5.00 0.79
CA ARG A 212 12.04 -5.42 -0.61
C ARG A 212 10.77 -5.03 -1.37
N ILE A 213 10.96 -4.79 -2.66
CA ILE A 213 9.85 -4.67 -3.60
C ILE A 213 9.32 -6.06 -3.93
N ALA A 214 8.04 -6.31 -3.62
CA ALA A 214 7.39 -7.56 -4.00
C ALA A 214 7.19 -7.63 -5.53
N PHE A 215 6.76 -6.53 -6.15
CA PHE A 215 6.94 -6.34 -7.59
C PHE A 215 6.97 -4.87 -7.99
N LYS A 216 7.66 -4.56 -9.08
CA LYS A 216 7.69 -3.25 -9.74
C LYS A 216 7.08 -3.36 -11.13
N LEU A 217 6.18 -2.44 -11.47
CA LEU A 217 5.65 -2.33 -12.83
C LEU A 217 6.57 -1.44 -13.68
N VAL A 218 7.07 -1.99 -14.79
CA VAL A 218 7.93 -1.28 -15.75
C VAL A 218 7.33 -1.37 -17.15
N TRP A 219 7.10 -0.22 -17.79
CA TRP A 219 6.60 -0.17 -19.17
C TRP A 219 7.70 -0.48 -20.19
N ILE A 220 7.37 -1.30 -21.20
CA ILE A 220 8.33 -1.74 -22.24
C ILE A 220 8.54 -0.62 -23.27
N PRO A 221 9.79 -0.20 -23.56
CA PRO A 221 10.07 1.03 -24.28
C PRO A 221 9.82 1.01 -25.80
N SER A 222 9.49 -0.14 -26.41
CA SER A 222 9.22 -0.24 -27.85
C SER A 222 8.00 0.58 -28.28
N THR A 223 6.87 0.37 -27.60
CA THR A 223 5.61 1.08 -27.85
C THR A 223 4.98 1.64 -26.57
N PHE A 224 5.52 1.29 -25.41
CA PHE A 224 4.93 1.53 -24.10
C PHE A 224 3.52 0.95 -23.92
N THR A 225 3.02 0.09 -24.81
CA THR A 225 1.68 -0.53 -24.67
C THR A 225 1.67 -1.81 -23.86
N SER A 226 2.85 -2.30 -23.48
CA SER A 226 3.05 -3.50 -22.67
C SER A 226 3.89 -3.17 -21.44
N PHE A 227 3.75 -3.95 -20.38
CA PHE A 227 4.57 -3.82 -19.18
C PHE A 227 5.13 -5.18 -18.74
N VAL A 228 6.16 -5.13 -17.92
CA VAL A 228 6.68 -6.24 -17.12
C VAL A 228 6.42 -5.97 -15.65
N LEU A 229 6.24 -7.04 -14.88
CA LEU A 229 6.40 -7.03 -13.43
C LEU A 229 7.75 -7.66 -13.12
N VAL A 230 8.58 -6.99 -12.33
CA VAL A 230 9.87 -7.51 -11.88
C VAL A 230 9.95 -7.54 -10.36
N ASP A 231 10.67 -8.50 -9.79
CA ASP A 231 10.95 -8.53 -8.35
C ASP A 231 12.04 -7.52 -7.94
N ASP A 232 12.35 -7.49 -6.64
CA ASP A 232 13.42 -6.66 -6.08
C ASP A 232 14.81 -6.89 -6.70
N ALA A 233 15.09 -8.11 -7.19
CA ALA A 233 16.33 -8.45 -7.86
C ALA A 233 16.34 -8.10 -9.35
N GLY A 234 15.21 -7.66 -9.90
CA GLY A 234 15.03 -7.36 -11.32
C GLY A 234 14.64 -8.57 -12.17
N ASN A 235 14.31 -9.71 -11.55
CA ASN A 235 13.85 -10.89 -12.28
C ASN A 235 12.43 -10.67 -12.80
N LEU A 236 12.17 -11.12 -14.03
CA LEU A 236 10.84 -11.08 -14.62
C LEU A 236 9.88 -12.01 -13.87
N LEU A 237 8.76 -11.46 -13.40
CA LEU A 237 7.67 -12.20 -12.77
C LEU A 237 6.51 -12.45 -13.74
N ALA A 238 6.10 -11.41 -14.49
CA ALA A 238 4.98 -11.50 -15.43
C ALA A 238 5.04 -10.40 -16.49
N THR A 239 4.26 -10.57 -17.56
CA THR A 239 4.11 -9.57 -18.62
C THR A 239 2.64 -9.25 -18.86
N GLY A 240 2.33 -8.02 -19.28
CA GLY A 240 0.96 -7.61 -19.61
C GLY A 240 0.90 -6.79 -20.88
N HIS A 241 -0.18 -6.93 -21.65
CA HIS A 241 -0.50 -6.09 -22.80
C HIS A 241 -1.89 -5.49 -22.65
N PRO A 242 -2.07 -4.57 -21.69
CA PRO A 242 -3.38 -4.01 -21.36
C PRO A 242 -3.94 -3.17 -22.51
N LYS A 243 -5.26 -2.99 -22.50
CA LYS A 243 -6.02 -2.24 -23.50
C LYS A 243 -6.88 -1.17 -22.85
N GLY A 244 -7.48 -0.30 -23.66
CA GLY A 244 -8.38 0.76 -23.20
C GLY A 244 -7.62 2.00 -22.74
N THR A 245 -8.09 2.62 -21.65
CA THR A 245 -7.51 3.85 -21.11
C THR A 245 -6.25 3.55 -20.31
N LEU A 246 -5.12 3.46 -21.00
CA LEU A 246 -3.81 3.31 -20.37
C LEU A 246 -3.40 4.62 -19.68
N PRO A 247 -2.43 4.57 -18.73
CA PRO A 247 -1.77 5.77 -18.24
C PRO A 247 -1.23 6.62 -19.41
N PRO A 248 -1.20 7.96 -19.29
CA PRO A 248 -0.68 8.84 -20.33
C PRO A 248 0.69 8.37 -20.83
N ILE A 249 0.95 8.50 -22.13
CA ILE A 249 2.17 7.99 -22.74
C ILE A 249 3.44 8.57 -22.08
N ASP A 250 3.40 9.82 -21.63
CA ASP A 250 4.55 10.47 -20.97
C ASP A 250 4.82 9.91 -19.57
N GLU A 251 3.78 9.47 -18.84
CA GLU A 251 3.92 8.75 -17.57
C GLU A 251 4.64 7.41 -17.79
N ARG A 252 4.21 6.65 -18.80
CA ARG A 252 4.80 5.35 -19.15
C ARG A 252 6.26 5.48 -19.61
N ARG A 253 6.56 6.51 -20.41
CA ARG A 253 7.94 6.86 -20.81
C ARG A 253 8.80 7.25 -19.62
N THR A 254 8.24 8.01 -18.69
CA THR A 254 8.98 8.47 -17.50
C THR A 254 9.24 7.31 -16.54
N ASN A 255 8.28 6.38 -16.38
CA ASN A 255 8.46 5.16 -15.60
C ASN A 255 9.70 4.36 -16.08
N PHE A 256 9.80 4.07 -17.39
CA PHE A 256 10.99 3.38 -17.92
C PHE A 256 12.28 4.20 -17.73
N ARG A 257 12.21 5.52 -17.95
CA ARG A 257 13.36 6.42 -17.77
C ARG A 257 13.89 6.40 -16.34
N VAL A 258 13.02 6.28 -15.34
CA VAL A 258 13.42 6.25 -13.91
C VAL A 258 14.17 4.96 -13.57
N VAL A 259 13.81 3.81 -14.15
CA VAL A 259 14.56 2.55 -13.94
C VAL A 259 15.80 2.42 -14.82
N GLN A 260 15.93 3.23 -15.88
CA GLN A 260 16.97 3.08 -16.87
C GLN A 260 18.37 3.07 -16.25
N GLY A 261 19.19 2.09 -16.65
CA GLY A 261 20.53 1.88 -16.12
C GLY A 261 20.59 1.08 -14.82
N SER A 262 19.47 0.51 -14.37
CA SER A 262 19.40 -0.35 -13.18
C SER A 262 18.91 -1.76 -13.49
N LYS A 263 19.02 -2.66 -12.50
CA LYS A 263 18.52 -4.05 -12.57
C LYS A 263 17.03 -4.14 -12.96
N PHE A 264 16.23 -3.13 -12.62
CA PHE A 264 14.81 -3.11 -12.91
C PHE A 264 14.47 -2.85 -14.38
N ALA A 265 15.40 -2.31 -15.17
CA ALA A 265 15.18 -2.03 -16.59
C ALA A 265 15.42 -3.25 -17.49
N THR A 266 16.20 -4.23 -17.04
CA THR A 266 16.73 -5.33 -17.89
C THR A 266 15.62 -6.10 -18.60
N ALA A 267 14.66 -6.66 -17.86
CA ALA A 267 13.59 -7.47 -18.47
C ALA A 267 12.71 -6.68 -19.45
N ALA A 268 12.49 -5.39 -19.19
CA ALA A 268 11.73 -4.53 -20.09
C ALA A 268 12.53 -4.17 -21.36
N ALA A 269 13.84 -3.97 -21.23
CA ALA A 269 14.73 -3.70 -22.35
C ALA A 269 14.87 -4.93 -23.26
N ASP A 270 15.05 -6.12 -22.69
CA ASP A 270 15.18 -7.38 -23.44
C ASP A 270 13.95 -7.72 -24.28
N LEU A 271 12.77 -7.25 -23.87
CA LEU A 271 11.49 -7.44 -24.61
C LEU A 271 11.15 -6.29 -25.55
N ALA A 272 12.00 -5.25 -25.63
CA ALA A 272 11.81 -4.13 -26.55
C ALA A 272 12.37 -4.40 -27.96
N ASP A 273 13.28 -5.37 -28.07
CA ASP A 273 13.92 -5.83 -29.30
C ASP A 273 13.08 -6.87 -30.06
#